data_AF-X1L6L2-F1
#
_entry.id   AF-X1L6L2-F1
#
_cell.length_a   1.000
_cell.length_b   1.000
_cell.length_c   1.000
_cell.angle_alpha   90.00
_cell.angle_beta   90.00
_cell.angle_gamma   90.00
#
_symmetry.space_group_name_H-M   'P 1'
#
loop_
_entity.id
_entity.type
_entity.pdbx_description
1 polymer ?
#
loop_
_entity_poly.entity_id
_entity_poly.type
_entity_poly.pdbx_seq_one_letter_code
_entity_poly.pdbx_strand_id
1 'polypeptide(L)' 'MWELDVARILREVLAAGSKRDWDRIIELAQELEQLARECRDGNPDDNPG' A
#
# COMPACT_ATOMS: atom_id res chain seq x y z
N MET A 1 -5.18 9.75 -4.93
CA MET A 1 -6.40 8.95 -4.74
C MET A 1 -5.96 7.64 -4.11
N TRP A 2 -5.60 7.69 -2.82
CA TRP A 2 -4.85 6.63 -2.14
C TRP A 2 -5.63 5.30 -2.06
N GLU A 3 -6.97 5.37 -2.04
CA GLU A 3 -7.81 4.17 -2.02
C GLU A 3 -7.61 3.31 -3.29
N LEU A 4 -7.32 3.92 -4.44
CA LEU A 4 -7.07 3.17 -5.68
C LEU A 4 -5.73 2.44 -5.62
N ASP A 5 -4.70 3.05 -5.06
CA ASP A 5 -3.38 2.44 -4.90
C ASP A 5 -3.43 1.30 -3.88
N VAL A 6 -4.11 1.48 -2.75
CA VAL A 6 -4.37 0.39 -1.79
C VAL A 6 -5.14 -0.76 -2.46
N ALA A 7 -6.21 -0.44 -3.20
CA ALA A 7 -7.00 -1.47 -3.89
C ALA A 7 -6.18 -2.22 -4.95
N ARG A 8 -5.24 -1.55 -5.64
CA ARG A 8 -4.29 -2.21 -6.55
C ARG A 8 -3.42 -3.20 -5.79
N ILE A 9 -2.72 -2.73 -4.75
CA ILE A 9 -1.78 -3.54 -3.98
C ILE A 9 -2.46 -4.79 -3.41
N LEU A 10 -3.66 -4.64 -2.82
CA LEU A 10 -4.40 -5.77 -2.26
C LEU A 10 -4.81 -6.81 -3.31
N ARG A 11 -5.19 -6.39 -4.52
CA ARG A 11 -5.49 -7.33 -5.61
C ARG A 11 -4.26 -8.11 -6.04
N GLU A 12 -3.10 -7.45 -6.10
CA GLU A 12 -1.85 -8.10 -6.46
C GLU A 12 -1.37 -9.08 -5.38
N VAL A 13 -1.57 -8.76 -4.10
CA VAL A 13 -1.26 -9.68 -2.99
C VAL A 13 -2.10 -10.96 -3.10
N LEU A 14 -3.38 -10.85 -3.46
CA LEU A 14 -4.23 -12.04 -3.68
C LEU A 14 -3.72 -12.89 -4.85
N ALA A 15 -3.32 -12.26 -5.95
CA ALA A 15 -2.79 -12.95 -7.12
C ALA A 15 -1.44 -13.65 -6.83
N ALA A 16 -0.54 -12.98 -6.11
CA ALA A 16 0.74 -13.53 -5.67
C ALA A 16 0.55 -14.66 -4.64
N GLY A 17 -0.37 -14.48 -3.68
CA GLY A 17 -0.77 -15.48 -2.69
C GLY A 17 -1.30 -16.76 -3.32
N SER A 18 -2.10 -16.65 -4.37
CA SER A 18 -2.58 -17.82 -5.13
C SER A 18 -1.45 -18.64 -5.76
N LYS A 19 -0.29 -18.02 -6.02
CA LYS A 19 0.89 -18.68 -6.60
C LYS A 19 1.95 -19.03 -5.55
N ARG A 20 1.74 -18.67 -4.28
CA ARG A 20 2.74 -18.72 -3.20
C ARG A 20 4.03 -17.99 -3.57
N ASP A 21 3.90 -16.90 -4.31
CA ASP A 21 5.01 -16.04 -4.71
C ASP A 21 5.36 -15.12 -3.53
N TRP A 22 6.18 -15.64 -2.61
CA TRP A 22 6.53 -14.95 -1.36
C TRP A 22 7.36 -13.69 -1.60
N ASP A 23 8.24 -13.70 -2.59
CA ASP A 23 9.04 -12.53 -2.95
C ASP A 23 8.13 -11.39 -3.39
N ARG A 24 7.16 -11.67 -4.27
CA ARG A 24 6.20 -10.65 -4.72
C ARG A 24 5.30 -10.15 -3.59
N ILE A 25 4.92 -11.01 -2.64
CA ILE A 25 4.12 -10.61 -1.47
C ILE A 25 4.91 -9.65 -0.58
N ILE A 26 6.22 -9.90 -0.38
CA ILE A 26 7.09 -9.04 0.42
C ILE A 26 7.27 -7.67 -0.24
N GLU A 27 7.49 -7.63 -1.56
CA GLU A 27 7.57 -6.37 -2.32
C GLU A 27 6.30 -5.53 -2.15
N LEU A 28 5.13 -6.16 -2.34
CA LEU A 28 3.83 -5.48 -2.23
C LEU A 28 3.56 -5.00 -0.79
N ALA A 29 4.04 -5.71 0.22
CA ALA A 29 3.93 -5.29 1.61
C ALA A 29 4.77 -4.04 1.92
N GLN A 30 5.99 -3.96 1.36
CA GLN A 30 6.84 -2.77 1.46
C GLN A 30 6.24 -1.58 0.72
N GLU A 31 5.66 -1.81 -0.45
CA GLU A 31 4.94 -0.79 -1.21
C GLU A 31 3.73 -0.24 -0.41
N LEU A 32 2.98 -1.12 0.26
CA LEU A 32 1.88 -0.70 1.13
C LEU A 32 2.37 0.12 2.32
N GLU A 33 3.50 -0.25 2.93
CA GLU A 33 4.10 0.50 4.04
C GLU A 33 4.53 1.90 3.59
N GLN A 34 5.15 2.00 2.41
CA GLN A 34 5.56 3.28 1.83
C GLN A 34 4.34 4.19 1.57
N LEU A 35 3.27 3.64 0.98
CA LEU A 35 2.03 4.38 0.75
C LEU A 35 1.40 4.87 2.08
N ALA A 36 1.46 4.05 3.12
CA ALA A 36 0.96 4.44 4.45
C ALA A 36 1.81 5.56 5.09
N ARG A 37 3.13 5.54 4.89
CA ARG A 37 4.03 6.63 5.31
C ARG A 37 3.73 7.92 4.56
N GLU A 38 3.56 7.85 3.25
CA GLU A 38 3.20 9.01 2.43
C GLU A 38 1.85 9.61 2.81
N CYS A 39 0.86 8.78 3.14
CA CYS A 39 -0.42 9.26 3.66
C CYS A 39 -0.32 9.86 5.07
N ARG A 40 0.60 9.37 5.90
CA ARG A 40 0.84 9.90 7.25
C ARG A 40 1.61 11.23 7.23
N ASP A 41 2.62 11.32 6.37
CA ASP A 41 3.51 12.49 6.26
C ASP A 41 2.95 13.55 5.30
N GLY A 42 1.98 13.18 4.45
CA GLY A 42 1.27 14.05 3.51
C GLY A 42 -0.09 14.52 4.03
N ASN A 43 -0.10 15.56 4.88
CA ASN A 43 -0.78 16.86 4.69
C ASN A 43 -0.81 17.63 6.03
N PRO A 44 0.19 18.49 6.33
CA PRO A 44 0.13 19.37 7.49
C PRO A 44 -0.98 20.43 7.41
N ASP A 45 -1.60 20.65 6.25
CA ASP A 45 -2.65 21.66 6.03
C ASP A 45 -4.09 21.18 6.33
N ASP A 46 -4.32 19.91 6.70
CA ASP A 46 -5.66 19.38 7.04
C ASP A 46 -5.95 19.27 8.55
N ASN A 47 -5.02 19.72 9.41
CA ASN A 47 -5.24 19.72 10.86
C ASN A 47 -5.35 21.15 11.40
N PRO A 48 -6.56 21.75 11.47
CA PRO A 48 -6.75 23.00 12.17
C PRO A 48 -6.66 22.70 13.67
N GLY A 49 -5.43 22.78 14.20
CA GLY A 49 -5.19 22.89 15.64
C GLY A 49 -5.76 24.19 16.20
#